data_AF-A0A1V0A347-F1
#
_entry.id   AF-A0A1V0A347-F1
#
_cell.length_a   1.000
_cell.length_b   1.000
_cell.length_c   1.000
_cell.angle_alpha   90.00
_cell.angle_beta   90.00
_cell.angle_gamma   90.00
#
_symmetry.space_group_name_H-M   'P 1'
#
loop_
_entity.id
_entity.type
_entity.pdbx_description
1 polymer ?
#
loop_
_entity_poly.entity_id
_entity_poly.type
_entity_poly.pdbx_seq_one_letter_code
_entity_poly.pdbx_strand_id
1 'polypeptide(L)'
;MTIDPGLLGGAFVAVFVTLFVSFVIMFVVKAVQSWRIRRVLKYTDVLRATDLIGRVRQLKVRGHEEAAVRLVQDELAMPPRTARSWVRSV
;
A
#
# COMPACT_ATOMS: atom_id res chain seq x y z
N MET A 1 -58.26 3.82 6.06
CA MET A 1 -57.08 2.97 6.36
C MET A 1 -56.20 3.73 7.33
N THR A 2 -56.42 3.56 8.63
CA THR A 2 -55.57 4.08 9.69
C THR A 2 -54.37 3.16 9.82
N ILE A 3 -53.20 3.61 9.39
CA ILE A 3 -51.97 2.82 9.52
C ILE A 3 -51.53 2.91 10.98
N ASP A 4 -51.44 1.76 11.65
CA ASP A 4 -51.01 1.69 13.04
C ASP A 4 -49.56 2.20 13.19
N PRO A 5 -49.30 3.17 14.08
CA PRO A 5 -47.97 3.76 14.25
C PRO A 5 -46.91 2.74 14.73
N GLY A 6 -47.34 1.65 15.39
CA GLY A 6 -46.46 0.54 15.78
C GLY A 6 -45.90 -0.25 14.59
N LEU A 7 -46.68 -0.40 13.50
CA LEU A 7 -46.24 -1.07 12.27
C LEU A 7 -45.23 -0.21 11.50
N LEU A 8 -45.41 1.11 11.48
CA LEU A 8 -44.47 2.05 10.88
C LEU A 8 -43.14 2.10 11.64
N GLY A 9 -43.18 2.09 12.98
CA GLY A 9 -41.98 2.05 13.81
C GLY A 9 -41.16 0.78 13.62
N GLY A 10 -41.82 -0.39 13.59
CA GLY A 10 -41.16 -1.67 13.35
C GLY A 10 -40.52 -1.77 11.96
N ALA A 11 -41.22 -1.29 10.92
CA ALA A 11 -40.70 -1.26 9.56
C ALA A 11 -39.47 -0.34 9.43
N PHE A 12 -39.48 0.81 10.11
CA PHE A 12 -38.34 1.73 10.11
C PHE A 12 -37.10 1.11 10.75
N VAL A 13 -37.26 0.46 11.91
CA VAL A 13 -36.16 -0.24 12.59
C VAL A 13 -35.62 -1.38 11.73
N ALA A 14 -36.48 -2.17 11.09
CA ALA A 14 -36.05 -3.26 10.21
C ALA A 14 -35.20 -2.74 9.03
N VAL A 15 -35.67 -1.70 8.34
CA VAL A 15 -34.92 -1.09 7.22
C VAL A 15 -33.60 -0.50 7.70
N PHE A 16 -33.60 0.18 8.84
CA PHE A 16 -32.38 0.74 9.42
C PHE A 16 -31.34 -0.33 9.76
N VAL A 17 -31.78 -1.43 10.39
CA VAL A 17 -30.90 -2.56 10.72
C VAL A 17 -30.35 -3.21 9.45
N THR A 18 -31.17 -3.42 8.43
CA THR A 18 -30.71 -3.99 7.15
C THR A 18 -29.66 -3.10 6.49
N LEU A 19 -29.92 -1.80 6.38
CA LEU A 19 -28.97 -0.85 5.79
C LEU A 19 -27.67 -0.75 6.60
N PHE A 20 -27.79 -0.75 7.93
CA PHE A 20 -26.63 -0.72 8.82
C PHE A 20 -25.76 -1.97 8.65
N VAL A 21 -26.36 -3.16 8.61
CA VAL A 21 -25.65 -4.42 8.37
C VAL A 21 -24.99 -4.41 6.99
N SER A 22 -25.69 -3.98 5.94
CA SER A 22 -25.11 -3.84 4.60
C SER A 22 -23.92 -2.88 4.57
N PHE A 23 -24.03 -1.74 5.27
CA PHE A 23 -22.95 -0.76 5.38
C PHE A 23 -21.74 -1.34 6.12
N VAL A 24 -21.95 -2.05 7.23
CA VAL A 24 -20.87 -2.71 7.99
C VAL A 24 -20.16 -3.75 7.13
N ILE A 25 -20.89 -4.57 6.37
CA ILE A 25 -20.29 -5.56 5.46
C ILE A 25 -19.42 -4.85 4.41
N MET A 26 -19.93 -3.80 3.76
CA MET A 26 -19.17 -3.02 2.78
C MET A 26 -17.92 -2.39 3.40
N PHE A 27 -18.04 -1.86 4.62
CA PHE A 27 -16.93 -1.27 5.35
C PHE A 27 -15.83 -2.29 5.64
N VAL A 28 -16.19 -3.49 6.11
CA VAL A 28 -15.23 -4.57 6.37
C VAL A 28 -14.52 -4.99 5.09
N VAL A 29 -15.25 -5.17 3.98
CA VAL A 29 -14.64 -5.55 2.68
C VAL A 29 -13.64 -4.49 2.22
N LYS A 30 -13.99 -3.20 2.28
CA LYS A 30 -13.06 -2.12 1.93
C LYS A 30 -11.87 -2.01 2.87
N ALA A 31 -12.08 -2.21 4.18
CA ALA A 31 -10.99 -2.23 5.15
C ALA A 31 -10.00 -3.37 4.84
N VAL A 32 -10.49 -4.58 4.58
CA VAL A 32 -9.65 -5.73 4.20
C VAL A 32 -8.91 -5.47 2.89
N GLN A 33 -9.56 -4.92 1.87
CA GLN A 33 -8.90 -4.56 0.61
C GLN A 33 -7.80 -3.52 0.82
N SER A 34 -8.07 -2.46 1.58
CA SER A 34 -7.09 -1.41 1.89
C SER A 34 -5.90 -1.97 2.67
N TRP A 35 -6.14 -2.87 3.62
CA TRP A 35 -5.09 -3.57 4.35
C TRP A 35 -4.28 -4.54 3.48
N ARG A 36 -4.91 -5.24 2.53
CA ARG A 36 -4.21 -6.07 1.54
C ARG A 36 -3.33 -5.22 0.65
N ILE A 37 -3.84 -4.10 0.11
CA ILE A 37 -3.08 -3.18 -0.74
C ILE A 37 -1.89 -2.60 0.02
N ARG A 38 -2.09 -2.13 1.26
CA ARG A 38 -0.98 -1.60 2.09
C ARG A 38 0.06 -2.66 2.41
N ARG A 39 -0.34 -3.90 2.71
CA ARG A 39 0.60 -5.00 2.93
C ARG A 39 1.37 -5.30 1.66
N VAL A 40 0.69 -5.46 0.52
CA VAL A 40 1.34 -5.71 -0.78
C VAL A 40 2.33 -4.59 -1.09
N LEU A 41 1.94 -3.32 -0.96
CA LEU A 41 2.82 -2.18 -1.22
C LEU A 41 4.05 -2.21 -0.32
N LYS A 42 3.89 -2.48 0.99
CA LYS A 42 5.01 -2.61 1.93
C LYS A 42 5.94 -3.77 1.58
N TYR A 43 5.41 -4.92 1.16
CA TYR A 43 6.23 -6.06 0.74
C TYR A 43 6.92 -5.78 -0.60
N THR A 44 6.20 -5.17 -1.56
CA THR A 44 6.75 -4.75 -2.85
C THR A 44 7.88 -3.75 -2.65
N ASP A 45 7.77 -2.79 -1.73
CA ASP A 45 8.84 -1.86 -1.40
C ASP A 45 10.07 -2.57 -0.82
N VAL A 46 9.88 -3.56 0.06
CA VAL A 46 10.99 -4.34 0.64
C VAL A 46 11.66 -5.23 -0.41
N LEU A 47 10.88 -5.93 -1.23
CA LEU A 47 11.39 -6.75 -2.34
C LEU A 47 12.12 -5.87 -3.37
N ARG A 48 11.55 -4.72 -3.72
CA ARG A 48 12.15 -3.77 -4.66
C ARG A 48 13.42 -3.15 -4.10
N ALA A 49 13.46 -2.83 -2.81
CA ALA A 49 14.67 -2.38 -2.13
C ALA A 49 15.76 -3.46 -2.13
N THR A 50 15.39 -4.72 -1.87
CA THR A 50 16.33 -5.84 -1.85
C THR A 50 16.90 -6.12 -3.25
N ASP A 51 16.05 -6.09 -4.27
CA ASP A 51 16.44 -6.22 -5.67
C ASP A 51 17.36 -5.07 -6.13
N LEU A 52 17.05 -3.84 -5.74
CA LEU A 52 17.89 -2.67 -6.01
C LEU A 52 19.28 -2.82 -5.38
N ILE A 53 19.37 -3.24 -4.11
CA ILE A 53 20.64 -3.51 -3.43
C ILE A 53 21.42 -4.60 -4.18
N GLY A 54 20.75 -5.68 -4.60
CA GLY A 54 21.36 -6.76 -5.38
C GLY A 54 21.97 -6.27 -6.70
N ARG A 55 21.23 -5.47 -7.47
CA ARG A 55 21.70 -4.88 -8.74
C ARG A 55 22.87 -3.91 -8.51
N VAL A 56 22.81 -3.08 -7.48
CA VAL A 56 23.88 -2.15 -7.10
C VAL A 56 25.15 -2.91 -6.73
N ARG A 57 25.04 -3.98 -5.94
CA ARG A 57 26.17 -4.82 -5.56
C ARG A 57 26.79 -5.51 -6.79
N GLN A 58 25.98 -6.02 -7.71
CA GLN A 58 26.47 -6.62 -8.96
C GLN A 58 27.24 -5.60 -9.82
N LEU A 59 26.73 -4.37 -9.94
CA LEU A 59 27.40 -3.30 -10.67
C LEU A 59 28.72 -2.88 -10.00
N LYS A 60 28.75 -2.85 -8.66
CA LYS A 60 29.96 -2.57 -7.87
C LYS A 60 31.04 -3.65 -8.08
N VAL A 61 30.67 -4.94 -8.03
CA VAL A 61 31.59 -6.05 -8.28
C VAL A 61 32.16 -6.01 -9.70
N ARG A 62 31.39 -5.54 -10.69
CA ARG A 62 31.83 -5.36 -12.08
C ARG A 62 32.62 -4.08 -12.33
N GLY A 63 32.86 -3.25 -11.31
CA GLY A 63 33.59 -1.98 -11.44
C GLY A 63 32.78 -0.85 -12.09
N HIS A 64 31.47 -1.01 -12.27
CA HIS A 64 30.59 0.00 -12.86
C HIS A 64 29.92 0.86 -11.79
N GLU A 65 30.73 1.53 -10.96
CA GLU A 65 30.24 2.31 -9.81
C GLU A 65 29.37 3.51 -10.24
N GLU A 66 29.72 4.20 -11.33
CA GLU A 66 28.89 5.29 -11.85
C GLU A 66 27.51 4.82 -12.36
N ALA A 67 27.43 3.61 -12.93
CA ALA A 67 26.17 3.03 -13.36
C ALA A 67 25.29 2.66 -12.16
N ALA A 68 25.90 2.16 -11.07
CA ALA A 68 25.20 1.89 -9.82
C ALA A 68 24.64 3.18 -9.20
N VAL A 69 25.41 4.27 -9.26
CA VAL A 69 25.00 5.59 -8.76
C VAL A 69 23.84 6.15 -9.58
N ARG A 70 23.85 6.02 -10.91
CA ARG A 70 22.72 6.42 -11.77
C ARG A 70 21.47 5.59 -11.47
N LEU A 71 21.61 4.27 -11.34
CA LEU A 71 20.50 3.38 -10.98
C LEU A 71 19.82 3.80 -9.66
N VAL A 72 20.59 4.20 -8.66
CA VAL A 72 20.06 4.69 -7.37
C VAL A 72 19.40 6.06 -7.51
N GLN A 73 19.92 6.95 -8.35
CA GLN A 73 19.29 8.24 -8.64
C GLN A 73 17.94 8.06 -9.32
N ASP A 74 17.87 7.16 -10.31
CA ASP A 74 16.65 6.93 -11.07
C ASP A 74 15.56 6.24 -10.23
N GLU A 75 15.94 5.26 -9.41
CA GLU A 75 14.97 4.45 -8.66
C GLU A 75 14.50 5.09 -7.35
N LEU A 76 15.37 5.86 -6.68
CA LEU A 76 15.10 6.49 -5.38
C LEU A 76 14.99 8.02 -5.45
N ALA A 77 15.10 8.61 -6.65
CA ALA A 77 15.14 10.07 -6.85
C ALA A 77 16.18 10.77 -5.94
N MET A 78 17.26 10.07 -5.61
CA MET A 78 18.21 10.51 -4.58
C MET A 78 19.23 11.50 -5.16
N PRO A 79 19.63 12.56 -4.44
CA PRO A 79 20.68 13.47 -4.91
C PRO A 79 22.03 12.76 -5.15
N PRO A 80 22.85 13.20 -6.12
CA PRO A 80 24.05 12.50 -6.56
C PRO A 80 25.09 12.28 -5.46
N ARG A 81 25.23 13.21 -4.51
CA ARG A 81 26.14 13.07 -3.36
C ARG A 81 25.70 11.95 -2.41
N THR A 82 24.41 11.92 -2.10
CA THR A 82 23.82 10.92 -1.22
C THR A 82 23.81 9.55 -1.87
N ALA A 83 23.51 9.48 -3.18
CA ALA A 83 23.55 8.24 -3.95
C ALA A 83 24.96 7.61 -3.97
N ARG A 84 26.02 8.39 -4.19
CA ARG A 84 27.42 7.90 -4.10
C ARG A 84 27.76 7.38 -2.71
N SER A 85 27.40 8.12 -1.66
CA SER A 85 27.64 7.70 -0.28
C SER A 85 26.93 6.38 0.03
N TRP A 86 25.70 6.22 -0.45
CA TRP A 86 24.90 5.02 -0.25
C TRP A 86 25.48 3.80 -1.00
N VAL A 87 25.82 3.96 -2.29
CA VAL A 87 26.48 2.89 -3.09
C VAL A 87 27.82 2.46 -2.46
N ARG A 88 28.54 3.38 -1.83
CA ARG A 88 29.78 3.05 -1.11
C ARG A 88 29.52 2.22 0.14
N SER A 89 28.40 2.45 0.83
CA SER A 89 27.98 1.75 2.06
C SER A 89 27.34 0.37 1.84
N VAL A 90 26.84 0.11 0.63
CA VAL A 90 26.33 -1.21 0.17
C VAL A 90 27.47 -2.15 -0.18
#